data_AF-A0AAW3TP42-F1
#
_entry.id   AF-A0AAW3TP42-F1
#
_cell.length_a   1.000
_cell.length_b   1.000
_cell.length_c   1.000
_cell.angle_alpha   90.00
_cell.angle_beta   90.00
_cell.angle_gamma   90.00
#
_symmetry.space_group_name_H-M   'P 1'
#
loop_
_entity.id
_entity.type
_entity.pdbx_description
1 polymer ?
#
loop_
_entity_poly.entity_id
_entity_poly.type
_entity_poly.pdbx_seq_one_letter_code
_entity_poly.pdbx_strand_id
1 'polypeptide(L)'
;MATRALSIIVPDAATPAAPIALLAPTNDNLPCWTADPRAKRLLASCAASMPQGEWKRAYHAYGYGTAFRYVGYRAEALEAIRTAFGQQVLDAYHSHGDAAYPLFSAWCRSVSVTDAIDAAAETALAAQMEG
;
A
#
# COMPACT_ATOMS: atom_id res chain seq x y z
N MET A 1 22.46 -40.20 1.51
CA MET A 1 22.27 -38.79 1.14
C MET A 1 20.78 -38.53 1.05
N ALA A 2 20.20 -37.78 1.98
CA ALA A 2 18.76 -37.49 2.00
C ALA A 2 18.53 -36.07 1.44
N THR A 3 17.89 -36.00 0.27
CA THR A 3 17.52 -34.74 -0.39
C THR A 3 16.28 -34.18 0.31
N ARG A 4 16.44 -33.11 1.08
CA ARG A 4 15.32 -32.40 1.70
C ARG A 4 14.65 -31.54 0.62
N ALA A 5 13.43 -31.90 0.23
CA ALA A 5 12.61 -31.08 -0.64
C ALA A 5 12.23 -29.78 0.12
N LEU A 6 12.66 -28.64 -0.39
CA LEU A 6 12.19 -27.34 0.05
C LEU A 6 10.75 -27.17 -0.46
N SER A 7 9.78 -27.36 0.43
CA SER A 7 8.39 -27.01 0.16
C SER A 7 8.32 -25.49 0.03
N ILE A 8 8.33 -25.01 -1.22
CA ILE A 8 7.97 -23.62 -1.54
C ILE A 8 6.48 -23.51 -1.30
N ILE A 9 6.11 -22.88 -0.18
CA ILE A 9 4.75 -22.39 0.03
C ILE A 9 4.57 -21.28 -1.01
N VAL A 10 3.98 -21.62 -2.14
CA VAL A 10 3.39 -20.63 -3.05
C VAL A 10 2.28 -19.96 -2.24
N PRO A 11 2.30 -18.63 -2.00
CA PRO A 11 1.15 -17.96 -1.44
C PRO A 11 0.00 -18.13 -2.44
N ASP A 12 -0.95 -18.96 -2.02
CA ASP A 12 -2.16 -19.32 -2.70
C ASP A 12 -3.01 -18.08 -3.02
N ALA A 13 -3.61 -18.13 -4.20
CA ALA A 13 -4.71 -17.34 -4.74
C ALA A 13 -4.87 -15.88 -4.30
N ALA A 14 -4.81 -14.99 -5.30
CA ALA A 14 -5.39 -13.65 -5.26
C ALA A 14 -6.82 -13.70 -4.70
N THR A 15 -6.96 -13.49 -3.39
CA THR A 15 -8.26 -13.18 -2.79
C THR A 15 -8.70 -11.88 -3.45
N PRO A 16 -9.85 -11.85 -4.15
CA PRO A 16 -10.33 -10.62 -4.77
C PRO A 16 -10.44 -9.56 -3.67
N ALA A 17 -9.80 -8.42 -3.89
CA ALA A 17 -9.99 -7.25 -3.04
C ALA A 17 -11.49 -6.97 -3.00
N ALA A 18 -12.05 -6.82 -1.79
CA ALA A 18 -13.47 -6.51 -1.65
C ALA A 18 -13.82 -5.27 -2.49
N PRO A 19 -14.96 -5.26 -3.21
CA PRO A 19 -15.34 -4.14 -4.04
C PRO A 19 -15.49 -2.88 -3.18
N ILE A 20 -15.00 -1.74 -3.68
CA ILE A 20 -15.11 -0.47 -2.96
C ILE A 20 -16.57 -0.03 -2.96
N ALA A 21 -17.17 0.07 -1.78
CA ALA A 21 -18.50 0.64 -1.62
C ALA A 21 -18.44 2.17 -1.76
N LEU A 22 -19.19 2.71 -2.72
CA LEU A 22 -19.45 4.15 -2.85
C LEU A 22 -20.39 4.57 -1.71
N LEU A 23 -19.82 4.93 -0.57
CA LEU A 23 -20.55 5.52 0.55
C LEU A 23 -20.82 7.01 0.27
N ALA A 24 -22.02 7.48 0.62
CA ALA A 24 -22.36 8.90 0.52
C ALA A 24 -21.34 9.76 1.31
N PRO A 25 -20.88 10.90 0.76
CA PRO A 25 -19.72 11.62 1.28
C PRO A 25 -20.11 12.44 2.51
N THR A 26 -20.00 11.85 3.69
CA THR A 26 -20.19 12.60 4.95
C THR A 26 -19.09 12.40 5.98
N ASN A 27 -17.97 11.73 5.69
CA ASN A 27 -16.94 11.48 6.70
C ASN A 27 -15.52 11.39 6.16
N ASP A 28 -14.57 11.84 7.00
CA ASP A 28 -13.12 11.60 6.95
C ASP A 28 -12.70 10.11 6.89
N ASN A 29 -13.68 9.20 6.79
CA ASN A 29 -13.52 7.75 6.75
C ASN A 29 -13.58 7.20 5.31
N LEU A 30 -13.22 7.99 4.30
CA LEU A 30 -13.12 7.47 2.94
C LEU A 30 -12.15 6.29 2.91
N PRO A 31 -12.49 5.20 2.20
CA PRO A 31 -11.66 4.01 2.20
C PRO A 31 -10.26 4.35 1.68
N CYS A 32 -9.25 3.86 2.40
CA CYS A 32 -7.84 4.01 2.06
C CYS A 32 -7.23 2.61 1.86
N TRP A 33 -6.27 2.50 0.95
CA TRP A 33 -5.59 1.23 0.68
C TRP A 33 -4.88 0.65 1.91
N THR A 34 -4.44 1.49 2.85
CA THR A 34 -3.82 1.05 4.12
C THR A 34 -4.83 0.39 5.08
N ALA A 35 -6.13 0.57 4.84
CA ALA A 35 -7.18 -0.10 5.59
C ALA A 35 -7.37 -1.58 5.17
N ASP A 36 -6.86 -1.99 4.00
CA ASP A 36 -6.91 -3.39 3.53
C ASP A 36 -6.23 -4.31 4.57
N PRO A 37 -6.89 -5.41 5.01
CA PRO A 37 -6.31 -6.34 5.98
C PRO A 37 -4.94 -6.89 5.59
N ARG A 38 -4.68 -7.06 4.29
CA ARG A 38 -3.38 -7.50 3.75
C ARG A 38 -2.33 -6.42 3.88
N ALA A 39 -2.69 -5.16 3.57
CA ALA A 39 -1.80 -4.02 3.75
C ALA A 39 -1.42 -3.85 5.22
N LYS A 40 -2.40 -3.94 6.15
CA LYS A 40 -2.14 -3.87 7.60
C LYS A 40 -1.12 -4.91 8.07
N ARG A 41 -1.27 -6.17 7.64
CA ARG A 41 -0.33 -7.25 8.00
C ARG A 41 1.08 -7.01 7.45
N LEU A 42 1.17 -6.54 6.20
CA LEU A 42 2.44 -6.23 5.56
C LEU A 42 3.13 -5.02 6.22
N LEU A 43 2.39 -3.97 6.55
CA LEU A 43 2.90 -2.80 7.26
C LEU A 43 3.39 -3.17 8.66
N ALA A 44 2.64 -3.97 9.42
CA ALA A 44 3.10 -4.48 10.71
C ALA A 44 4.39 -5.31 10.58
N SER A 45 4.50 -6.15 9.53
CA SER A 45 5.74 -6.88 9.24
C SER A 45 6.90 -5.94 8.91
N CYS A 46 6.66 -4.88 8.14
CA CYS A 46 7.67 -3.88 7.80
C CYS A 46 8.12 -3.09 9.04
N ALA A 47 7.20 -2.76 9.94
CA ALA A 47 7.53 -2.10 11.21
C ALA A 47 8.38 -2.99 12.13
N ALA A 48 8.11 -4.31 12.16
CA ALA A 48 8.89 -5.26 12.94
C ALA A 48 10.30 -5.51 12.37
N SER A 49 10.47 -5.40 11.06
CA SER A 49 11.76 -5.55 10.38
C SER A 49 11.77 -4.69 9.14
N MET A 50 12.50 -3.59 9.19
CA MET A 50 12.47 -2.57 8.16
C MET A 50 12.99 -3.12 6.81
N PRO A 51 12.26 -2.91 5.70
CA PRO A 51 12.74 -3.29 4.38
C PRO A 51 13.95 -2.44 3.97
N GLN A 52 14.73 -2.95 3.01
CA GLN A 52 15.86 -2.20 2.47
C GLN A 52 15.35 -0.99 1.69
N GLY A 53 16.06 0.13 1.77
CA GLY A 53 15.77 1.35 1.04
C GLY A 53 16.76 1.63 -0.08
N GLU A 54 16.30 2.24 -1.16
CA GLU A 54 17.13 2.67 -2.28
C GLU A 54 16.75 4.08 -2.74
N TRP A 55 17.76 4.88 -3.07
CA TRP A 55 17.57 6.16 -3.74
C TRP A 55 17.46 5.95 -5.24
N LYS A 56 16.28 6.20 -5.79
CA LYS A 56 16.05 6.10 -7.23
C LYS A 56 16.07 7.49 -7.86
N ARG A 57 16.84 7.61 -8.94
CA ARG A 57 16.77 8.78 -9.84
C ARG A 57 15.57 8.61 -10.76
N ALA A 58 14.65 9.57 -10.72
CA ALA A 58 13.58 9.72 -11.69
C ALA A 58 13.99 10.81 -12.69
N TYR A 59 13.95 10.47 -13.97
CA TYR A 59 14.20 11.42 -15.05
C TYR A 59 12.88 12.02 -15.50
N HIS A 60 12.83 13.35 -15.57
CA HIS A 60 11.73 14.11 -16.12
C HIS A 60 12.24 14.96 -17.28
N ALA A 61 11.35 15.43 -18.15
CA ALA A 61 11.71 16.16 -19.36
C ALA A 61 12.59 17.42 -19.10
N TYR A 62 12.55 17.98 -17.89
CA TYR A 62 13.27 19.20 -17.51
C TYR A 62 14.27 19.03 -16.36
N GLY A 63 14.62 17.79 -15.99
CA GLY A 63 15.60 17.55 -14.93
C GLY A 63 15.56 16.14 -14.35
N TYR A 64 16.33 15.94 -13.29
CA TYR A 64 16.30 14.71 -12.50
C TYR A 64 15.82 15.01 -11.08
N GLY A 65 14.95 14.14 -10.56
CA GLY A 65 14.61 14.06 -9.15
C GLY A 65 15.24 12.82 -8.53
N THR A 66 15.60 12.87 -7.25
CA THR A 66 15.91 11.67 -6.46
C THR A 66 14.79 11.44 -5.46
N ALA A 67 14.25 10.24 -5.44
CA ALA A 67 13.27 9.82 -4.45
C ALA A 67 13.77 8.55 -3.74
N PHE A 68 13.67 8.54 -2.42
CA PHE A 68 13.89 7.33 -1.64
C PHE A 68 12.65 6.43 -1.75
N ARG A 69 12.87 5.12 -1.81
CA ARG A 69 11.81 4.12 -1.75
C ARG A 69 12.31 2.86 -1.04
N TYR A 70 11.41 2.22 -0.30
CA TYR A 70 11.67 0.86 0.15
C TYR A 70 11.54 -0.14 -1.01
N VAL A 71 12.39 -1.17 -0.99
CA VAL A 71 12.47 -2.21 -2.02
C VAL A 71 12.36 -3.60 -1.41
N GLY A 72 12.08 -4.58 -2.27
CA GLY A 72 11.89 -5.98 -1.91
C GLY A 72 10.42 -6.37 -1.78
N TYR A 73 10.19 -7.68 -1.63
CA TYR A 73 8.88 -8.31 -1.75
C TYR A 73 7.75 -7.64 -0.96
N ARG A 74 8.02 -7.20 0.28
CA ARG A 74 6.98 -6.58 1.13
C ARG A 74 6.59 -5.19 0.63
N ALA A 75 7.56 -4.37 0.21
CA ALA A 75 7.28 -3.05 -0.35
C ALA A 75 6.58 -3.17 -1.71
N GLU A 76 7.01 -4.12 -2.54
CA GLU A 76 6.37 -4.39 -3.84
C GLU A 76 4.94 -4.92 -3.69
N ALA A 77 4.68 -5.77 -2.68
CA ALA A 77 3.33 -6.24 -2.37
C ALA A 77 2.42 -5.11 -1.88
N LEU A 78 2.94 -4.16 -1.10
CA LEU A 78 2.20 -2.96 -0.68
C LEU A 78 1.89 -2.06 -1.89
N GLU A 79 2.83 -1.86 -2.81
CA GLU A 79 2.58 -1.12 -4.04
C GLU A 79 1.51 -1.81 -4.89
N ALA A 80 1.55 -3.14 -5.02
CA ALA A 80 0.52 -3.88 -5.74
C ALA A 80 -0.88 -3.70 -5.14
N ILE A 81 -1.00 -3.68 -3.80
CA ILE A 81 -2.29 -3.41 -3.13
C ILE A 81 -2.75 -1.97 -3.41
N ARG A 82 -1.86 -0.99 -3.27
CA ARG A 82 -2.15 0.42 -3.54
C ARG A 82 -2.58 0.64 -5.00
N THR A 83 -1.90 0.00 -5.96
CA THR A 83 -2.24 0.04 -7.38
C THR A 83 -3.59 -0.61 -7.64
N ALA A 84 -3.86 -1.80 -7.08
CA ALA A 84 -5.14 -2.48 -7.24
C ALA A 84 -6.30 -1.64 -6.69
N PHE A 85 -6.12 -1.04 -5.52
CA PHE A 85 -7.10 -0.10 -4.95
C PHE A 85 -7.30 1.11 -5.87
N GLY A 86 -6.22 1.71 -6.38
CA GLY A 86 -6.29 2.82 -7.32
C GLY A 86 -7.06 2.48 -8.61
N GLN A 87 -6.86 1.28 -9.15
CA GLN A 87 -7.61 0.81 -10.31
C GLN A 87 -9.11 0.71 -10.00
N GLN A 88 -9.49 0.12 -8.86
CA GLN A 88 -10.89 0.04 -8.45
C GLN A 88 -11.54 1.42 -8.29
N VAL A 89 -10.80 2.39 -7.74
CA VAL A 89 -11.28 3.77 -7.59
C VAL A 89 -11.45 4.44 -8.95
N LEU A 90 -10.52 4.23 -9.88
CA LEU A 90 -10.61 4.74 -11.24
C LEU A 90 -11.78 4.11 -12.00
N ASP A 91 -12.00 2.81 -11.86
CA ASP A 91 -13.13 2.10 -12.45
C ASP A 91 -14.47 2.61 -11.90
N ALA A 92 -14.53 2.90 -10.59
CA ALA A 92 -15.69 3.52 -9.97
C ALA A 92 -15.93 4.95 -10.51
N TYR A 93 -14.88 5.74 -10.72
CA TYR A 93 -14.98 7.06 -11.34
C TYR A 93 -15.48 6.99 -12.78
N HIS A 94 -14.98 6.06 -13.59
CA HIS A 94 -15.48 5.85 -14.95
C HIS A 94 -16.95 5.39 -14.98
N SER A 95 -17.38 4.61 -13.99
CA SER A 95 -18.74 4.05 -13.95
C SER A 95 -19.79 5.01 -13.38
N HIS A 96 -19.41 5.85 -12.41
CA HIS A 96 -20.33 6.69 -11.64
C HIS A 96 -20.07 8.20 -11.77
N GLY A 97 -19.03 8.60 -12.51
CA GLY A 97 -18.68 10.00 -12.76
C GLY A 97 -18.43 10.79 -11.48
N ASP A 98 -18.97 12.00 -11.41
CA ASP A 98 -18.74 12.95 -10.31
C ASP A 98 -19.14 12.41 -8.93
N ALA A 99 -20.08 11.45 -8.85
CA ALA A 99 -20.45 10.81 -7.60
C ALA A 99 -19.28 10.05 -6.95
N ALA A 100 -18.35 9.54 -7.74
CA ALA A 100 -17.14 8.84 -7.29
C ALA A 100 -15.91 9.76 -7.20
N TYR A 101 -16.02 11.03 -7.60
CA TYR A 101 -14.90 11.98 -7.55
C TYR A 101 -14.28 12.17 -6.16
N PRO A 102 -15.06 12.25 -5.05
CA PRO A 102 -14.47 12.37 -3.72
C PRO A 102 -13.53 11.21 -3.37
N LEU A 103 -13.91 9.99 -3.75
CA LEU A 103 -13.10 8.79 -3.55
C LEU A 103 -11.83 8.82 -4.42
N PHE A 104 -11.96 9.21 -5.69
CA PHE A 104 -10.81 9.39 -6.59
C PHE A 104 -9.83 10.45 -6.08
N SER A 105 -10.34 11.61 -5.67
CA SER A 105 -9.54 12.67 -5.07
C SER A 105 -8.85 12.21 -3.78
N ALA A 106 -9.53 11.42 -2.93
CA ALA A 106 -8.93 10.88 -1.72
C ALA A 106 -7.80 9.89 -2.02
N TRP A 107 -7.97 9.01 -3.02
CA TRP A 107 -6.90 8.10 -3.45
C TRP A 107 -5.68 8.85 -4.01
N CYS A 108 -5.88 9.88 -4.85
CA CYS A 108 -4.79 10.70 -5.38
C CYS A 108 -3.97 11.40 -4.28
N ARG A 109 -4.60 11.71 -3.14
CA ARG A 109 -3.96 12.31 -1.96
C ARG A 109 -3.54 11.28 -0.91
N SER A 110 -3.77 9.99 -1.18
CA SER A 110 -3.43 8.93 -0.23
C SER A 110 -1.93 8.80 -0.06
N VAL A 111 -1.55 8.38 1.14
CA VAL A 111 -0.16 8.14 1.54
C VAL A 111 0.57 7.21 0.56
N SER A 112 1.86 7.47 0.31
CA SER A 112 2.71 6.59 -0.49
C SER A 112 3.06 5.32 0.30
N VAL A 113 3.56 4.28 -0.36
CA VAL A 113 4.00 3.06 0.35
C VAL A 113 5.16 3.36 1.29
N THR A 114 6.09 4.23 0.88
CA THR A 114 7.23 4.64 1.71
C THR A 114 6.76 5.32 2.99
N ASP A 115 5.93 6.36 2.86
CA ASP A 115 5.41 7.10 3.99
C ASP A 115 4.54 6.21 4.91
N ALA A 116 3.82 5.24 4.34
CA ALA A 116 3.03 4.29 5.12
C ALA A 116 3.90 3.32 5.93
N ILE A 117 5.05 2.90 5.40
CA ILE A 117 6.02 2.07 6.12
C ILE A 117 6.65 2.88 7.26
N ASP A 118 7.05 4.13 7.00
CA ASP A 118 7.63 5.02 8.02
C ASP A 118 6.64 5.28 9.15
N ALA A 119 5.40 5.64 8.84
CA ALA A 119 4.35 5.85 9.84
C ALA A 119 4.07 4.57 10.66
N ALA A 120 4.11 3.39 10.04
CA ALA A 120 3.93 2.12 10.74
C ALA A 120 5.11 1.84 11.72
N ALA A 121 6.34 2.16 11.31
CA ALA A 121 7.52 2.02 12.15
C ALA A 121 7.48 3.00 13.34
N GLU A 122 7.13 4.26 13.10
CA GLU A 122 6.95 5.27 14.16
C GLU A 122 5.88 4.85 15.18
N THR A 123 4.74 4.36 14.69
CA THR A 123 3.66 3.87 15.55
C THR A 123 4.11 2.68 16.40
N ALA A 124 4.87 1.75 15.82
CA ALA A 124 5.40 0.59 16.56
C ALA A 124 6.44 1.00 17.61
N LEU A 125 7.27 2.00 17.31
CA LEU A 125 8.24 2.54 18.26
C LEU A 125 7.54 3.24 19.44
N ALA A 126 6.54 4.06 19.17
CA ALA A 126 5.74 4.71 20.21
C ALA A 126 5.09 3.69 21.15
N ALA A 127 4.51 2.62 20.60
CA ALA A 127 3.90 1.55 21.39
C ALA A 127 4.90 0.79 22.28
N GLN A 128 6.19 0.74 21.92
CA GLN A 128 7.24 0.15 22.76
C GLN A 128 7.71 1.07 23.88
N MET A 129 7.56 2.38 23.73
CA MET A 129 7.97 3.36 24.75
C MET A 129 6.92 3.56 25.86
N GLU A 130 5.67 3.20 25.59
CA GLU A 130 4.54 3.32 26.55
C GLU A 130 4.33 2.05 27.39
N GLY A 131 5.02 0.94 27.10
CA GLY A 131 4.91 -0.35 27.79
C GLY A 131 6.10 -0.67 28.67
#